data_AF-A0A352ICC3-F1
#
_entry.id   AF-A0A352ICC3-F1
#
_cell.length_a   1.000
_cell.length_b   1.000
_cell.length_c   1.000
_cell.angle_alpha   90.00
_cell.angle_beta   90.00
_cell.angle_gamma   90.00
#
_symmetry.space_group_name_H-M   'P 1'
#
loop_
_entity.id
_entity.type
_entity.pdbx_description
1 polymer ?
#
loop_
_entity_poly.entity_id
_entity_poly.type
_entity_poly.pdbx_seq_one_letter_code
_entity_poly.pdbx_strand_id
1 'polypeptide(L)' 'MRVEIDGGSGFCFGVTRAIGKAEEELSKDGHLYCLGDIVHNGMECERLKQMGLVTINHDE' A
#
# COMPACT_ATOMS: atom_id res chain seq x y z
N MET A 1 1.36 27.79 19.93
CA MET A 1 2.02 26.55 19.47
C MET A 1 2.17 26.65 17.97
N ARG A 2 3.40 26.57 17.44
CA ARG A 2 3.68 26.57 16.00
C ARG A 2 4.15 25.18 15.63
N VAL A 3 3.50 24.55 14.67
CA VAL A 3 3.82 23.20 14.18
C VAL A 3 4.33 23.35 12.74
N GLU A 4 5.46 22.75 12.43
CA GLU A 4 6.07 22.73 11.10
C GLU A 4 6.26 21.28 10.66
N ILE A 5 5.99 21.01 9.38
CA ILE A 5 6.14 19.68 8.77
C ILE A 5 7.33 19.77 7.82
N ASP A 6 8.26 18.83 7.95
CA ASP A 6 9.40 18.74 7.04
C ASP A 6 8.95 18.35 5.63
N GLY A 7 9.47 19.02 4.60
CA GLY A 7 9.05 18.82 3.21
C GLY A 7 9.45 17.47 2.62
N GLY A 8 10.40 16.75 3.23
CA GLY A 8 10.77 15.38 2.88
C GLY A 8 9.98 14.32 3.64
N SER A 9 9.06 14.71 4.52
CA SER A 9 8.22 13.78 5.26
C SER A 9 7.15 13.14 4.36
N GLY A 10 6.92 11.85 4.54
CA GLY A 10 5.89 11.10 3.82
C GLY A 10 6.43 9.84 3.15
N PHE A 11 5.76 9.41 2.07
CA PHE A 11 6.15 8.22 1.33
C PHE A 11 7.28 8.51 0.35
N CYS A 12 8.26 7.61 0.31
CA CYS A 12 9.28 7.66 -0.73
C CYS A 12 8.67 7.28 -2.09
N PHE A 13 9.39 7.62 -3.17
CA PHE A 13 8.99 7.28 -4.53
C PHE A 13 8.71 5.78 -4.75
N GLY A 14 9.45 4.90 -4.07
CA GLY A 14 9.24 3.45 -4.16
C GLY A 14 7.87 3.02 -3.60
N VAL A 15 7.50 3.58 -2.45
CA VAL A 15 6.23 3.29 -1.78
C VAL A 15 5.06 3.81 -2.61
N THR A 16 5.11 5.06 -3.07
CA THR A 16 4.02 5.63 -3.89
C THR A 16 3.83 4.86 -5.19
N ARG A 17 4.92 4.40 -5.82
CA ARG A 17 4.85 3.59 -7.04
C ARG A 17 4.27 2.20 -6.79
N ALA A 18 4.65 1.54 -5.68
CA ALA A 18 4.13 0.23 -5.33
C ALA A 18 2.62 0.28 -5.07
N ILE A 19 2.18 1.25 -4.24
CA ILE A 19 0.76 1.48 -3.94
C ILE A 19 -0.02 1.80 -5.22
N GLY A 20 0.46 2.75 -6.04
CA GLY A 20 -0.25 3.14 -7.26
C GLY A 20 -0.42 2.00 -8.25
N LYS A 21 0.57 1.11 -8.37
CA LYS A 21 0.43 -0.12 -9.18
C LYS A 21 -0.61 -1.07 -8.61
N ALA A 22 -0.62 -1.26 -7.29
CA ALA A 22 -1.61 -2.12 -6.65
C ALA A 22 -3.03 -1.59 -6.87
N GLU A 23 -3.23 -0.29 -6.72
CA GLU A 23 -4.52 0.38 -7.00
C GLU A 23 -4.95 0.24 -8.46
N GLU A 24 -4.02 0.37 -9.41
CA GLU A 24 -4.31 0.20 -10.82
C GLU A 24 -4.83 -1.21 -11.13
N GLU A 25 -4.16 -2.25 -10.62
CA GLU A 25 -4.57 -3.64 -10.83
C GLU A 25 -5.88 -3.96 -10.10
N LEU A 26 -6.05 -3.46 -8.86
CA LEU A 26 -7.31 -3.58 -8.11
C LEU A 26 -8.48 -2.89 -8.83
N SER A 27 -8.23 -1.78 -9.52
CA SER A 27 -9.27 -1.07 -10.29
C SER A 27 -9.71 -1.83 -11.55
N LYS A 28 -8.83 -2.64 -12.13
CA LYS A 28 -9.10 -3.43 -13.34
C LYS A 28 -9.82 -4.74 -13.01
N ASP A 29 -9.26 -5.50 -12.07
CA ASP A 29 -9.67 -6.89 -11.82
C ASP A 29 -10.45 -7.06 -10.51
N GLY A 30 -10.51 -6.01 -9.66
CA GLY A 30 -11.22 -6.03 -8.37
C GLY A 30 -10.54 -6.85 -7.28
N HIS A 31 -9.39 -7.46 -7.58
CA HIS A 31 -8.73 -8.45 -6.76
C HIS A 31 -7.23 -8.48 -7.07
N LEU A 32 -6.37 -8.50 -6.05
CA LEU A 32 -4.92 -8.62 -6.21
C LEU A 32 -4.29 -9.47 -5.09
N TYR A 33 -3.54 -10.52 -5.43
CA TYR A 33 -2.71 -11.23 -4.46
C TYR A 33 -1.34 -10.56 -4.32
N CYS A 34 -0.92 -10.30 -3.08
CA CYS A 34 0.39 -9.74 -2.76
C CYS A 34 1.17 -10.73 -1.88
N LEU A 35 2.37 -11.09 -2.30
CA LEU A 35 3.25 -11.93 -1.49
C LEU A 35 3.92 -11.08 -0.40
N GLY A 36 3.52 -11.29 0.84
CA GLY A 36 3.89 -10.45 1.97
C GLY A 36 3.22 -9.07 1.94
N ASP A 37 3.57 -8.23 2.92
CA ASP A 37 3.03 -6.87 3.00
C ASP A 37 3.61 -5.97 1.91
N ILE A 38 2.74 -5.26 1.19
CA ILE A 38 3.15 -4.29 0.16
C ILE A 38 3.98 -3.15 0.75
N VAL A 39 3.66 -2.74 1.97
CA VAL A 39 4.39 -1.76 2.79
C VAL A 39 4.22 -2.06 4.28
N HIS A 40 5.12 -1.60 5.13
CA HIS A 40 5.00 -1.70 6.59
C HIS A 40 4.17 -0.55 7.18
N ASN A 41 3.00 -0.27 6.60
CA ASN A 41 2.02 0.69 7.12
C ASN A 41 0.67 -0.01 7.23
N GLY A 42 0.28 -0.34 8.46
CA GLY A 42 -0.95 -1.12 8.71
C GLY A 42 -2.23 -0.43 8.22
N MET A 43 -2.30 0.91 8.29
CA MET A 43 -3.47 1.66 7.80
C MET A 43 -3.59 1.57 6.28
N GLU A 44 -2.45 1.64 5.57
CA GLU A 44 -2.43 1.55 4.12
C GLU A 44 -2.69 0.13 3.62
N CYS A 45 -2.14 -0.87 4.32
CA CYS A 45 -2.46 -2.27 4.05
C CYS A 45 -3.96 -2.55 4.23
N GLU A 46 -4.58 -2.02 5.30
CA GLU A 46 -6.01 -2.20 5.54
C GLU A 46 -6.86 -1.53 4.45
N ARG A 47 -6.49 -0.33 4.00
CA ARG A 47 -7.16 0.37 2.89
C ARG A 47 -7.12 -0.46 1.60
N LEU A 48 -5.95 -1.00 1.25
CA LEU A 48 -5.80 -1.84 0.06
C LEU A 48 -6.55 -3.18 0.20
N LYS A 49 -6.58 -3.78 1.40
CA LYS A 49 -7.37 -4.99 1.68
C LYS A 49 -8.86 -4.76 1.45
N GLN A 50 -9.39 -3.62 1.89
CA GLN A 50 -10.78 -3.23 1.65
C GLN A 50 -11.09 -3.01 0.16
N MET A 51 -10.07 -2.73 -0.66
CA MET A 51 -10.19 -2.62 -2.11
C MET A 51 -10.07 -3.97 -2.85
N GLY A 52 -9.73 -5.07 -2.16
CA GLY A 52 -9.58 -6.41 -2.75
C GLY A 52 -8.15 -6.97 -2.75
N LEU A 53 -7.20 -6.31 -2.06
CA LEU A 53 -5.86 -6.85 -1.88
C LEU A 53 -5.88 -8.01 -0.88
N VAL A 54 -5.29 -9.14 -1.26
CA VAL A 54 -5.13 -10.30 -0.39
C VAL A 54 -3.64 -10.57 -0.21
N THR A 55 -3.17 -10.43 1.02
CA THR A 55 -1.80 -10.79 1.38
C THR A 55 -1.69 -12.31 1.53
N ILE A 56 -0.72 -12.92 0.86
CA ILE A 56 -0.38 -14.34 0.95
C ILE A 56 1.07 -14.49 1.41
N ASN A 57 1.43 -15.65 1.96
CA ASN A 57 2.80 -15.98 2.36
C ASN A 57 3.29 -17.22 1.61
N HIS A 58 4.61 -17.42 1.56
CA HIS A 58 5.18 -18.60 0.91
C HIS A 58 4.97 -19.91 1.70
N ASP A 59 4.74 -19.79 3.01
CA ASP A 59 4.56 -20.92 3.92
C ASP A 59 3.09 -21.34 4.06
N GLU A 60 2.19 -20.70 3.31
CA GLU A 60 0.75 -20.99 3.21
C GLU A 60 0.36 -21.49 1.80
#